data_AF-A0A931P7V2-F1
#
_entry.id   AF-A0A931P7V2-F1
#
_cell.length_a   1.000
_cell.length_b   1.000
_cell.length_c   1.000
_cell.angle_alpha   90.00
_cell.angle_beta   90.00
_cell.angle_gamma   90.00
#
_symmetry.space_group_name_H-M   'P 1'
#
loop_
_entity.id
_entity.type
_entity.pdbx_description
1 polymer ?
#
loop_
_entity_poly.entity_id
_entity_poly.type
_entity_poly.pdbx_seq_one_letter_code
_entity_poly.pdbx_strand_id
1 'polypeptide(L)' 'MASQYQKEYRELISLLVKARKDAGITQQELAKSLKKPQSFVSKYESCERRLDIIEFVQVAKFIGCDYKKMLSKVIA' A
#
# COMPACT_ATOMS: atom_id res chain seq x y z
N MET A 1 -4.33 18.27 8.40
CA MET A 1 -5.43 17.64 9.16
C MET A 1 -4.98 16.25 9.59
N ALA A 2 -4.62 16.07 10.85
CA ALA A 2 -4.35 14.74 11.39
C ALA A 2 -5.68 13.98 11.43
N SER A 3 -5.76 12.88 10.70
CA SER A 3 -6.93 12.00 10.73
C SER A 3 -6.86 11.15 11.99
N GLN A 4 -8.02 10.86 12.58
CA GLN A 4 -8.17 9.96 13.72
C GLN A 4 -7.46 8.60 13.53
N TYR A 5 -7.30 8.16 12.27
CA TYR A 5 -6.73 6.87 11.90
C TYR A 5 -5.29 6.95 11.38
N GLN A 6 -4.51 7.96 11.80
CA GLN A 6 -3.16 8.14 11.27
C GLN A 6 -2.21 6.99 11.64
N LYS A 7 -2.40 6.36 12.81
CA LYS A 7 -1.56 5.24 13.27
C LYS A 7 -1.87 3.98 12.45
N GLU A 8 -3.15 3.64 12.35
CA GLU A 8 -3.71 2.52 11.61
C GLU A 8 -3.35 2.62 10.13
N TYR A 9 -3.48 3.81 9.53
CA TYR A 9 -3.10 4.03 8.14
C TYR A 9 -1.59 3.79 7.92
N ARG A 10 -0.72 4.29 8.80
CA ARG A 10 0.73 4.05 8.69
C ARG A 10 1.06 2.57 8.85
N GLU A 11 0.36 1.86 9.73
CA GLU A 11 0.53 0.42 9.91
C GLU A 11 0.09 -0.36 8.65
N LEU A 12 -1.05 0.00 8.06
CA LEU A 12 -1.52 -0.58 6.80
C LEU A 12 -0.49 -0.40 5.67
N ILE A 13 0.06 0.81 5.52
CA ILE A 13 1.08 1.09 4.51
C ILE A 13 2.37 0.31 4.80
N SER A 14 2.79 0.22 6.06
CA SER A 14 3.95 -0.59 6.46
C SER A 14 3.78 -2.06 6.08
N LEU A 15 2.60 -2.64 6.31
CA LEU A 15 2.27 -4.01 5.89
C LEU A 15 2.32 -4.17 4.37
N LEU A 16 1.83 -3.19 3.62
CA LEU A 16 1.84 -3.22 2.15
C LEU A 16 3.28 -3.14 1.60
N VAL A 17 4.10 -2.24 2.15
CA VAL A 17 5.52 -2.10 1.81
C VAL A 17 6.28 -3.39 2.11
N LYS A 18 6.02 -3.99 3.28
CA LYS A 18 6.63 -5.27 3.66
C LYS A 18 6.24 -6.36 2.68
N ALA A 19 4.95 -6.50 2.36
CA ALA A 19 4.48 -7.49 1.40
C ALA A 19 5.11 -7.32 0.01
N ARG A 20 5.25 -6.07 -0.47
CA ARG A 20 5.94 -5.79 -1.74
C ARG A 20 7.39 -6.27 -1.72
N LYS A 21 8.12 -5.96 -0.64
CA LYS A 21 9.52 -6.36 -0.46
C LYS A 21 9.66 -7.88 -0.36
N ASP A 22 8.79 -8.53 0.40
CA ASP A 22 8.76 -9.99 0.55
C ASP A 22 8.46 -10.70 -0.78
N ALA A 23 7.66 -10.07 -1.65
CA ALA A 23 7.41 -10.53 -3.02
C ALA A 23 8.57 -10.24 -4.01
N GLY A 24 9.62 -9.53 -3.60
CA GLY A 24 10.75 -9.17 -4.44
C GLY A 24 10.43 -8.13 -5.53
N ILE A 25 9.28 -7.45 -5.45
CA ILE A 25 8.80 -6.51 -6.48
C ILE A 25 9.38 -5.12 -6.20
N THR A 26 10.01 -4.50 -7.18
CA THR A 26 10.49 -3.11 -7.08
C THR A 26 9.35 -2.09 -7.17
N GLN A 27 9.57 -0.86 -6.70
CA GLN A 27 8.57 0.20 -6.85
C GLN A 27 8.26 0.51 -8.32
N GLN A 28 9.26 0.41 -9.21
CA GLN A 28 9.09 0.63 -10.65
C GLN A 28 8.22 -0.45 -11.30
N GLU A 29 8.46 -1.72 -10.98
CA GLU A 29 7.67 -2.84 -11.51
C GLU A 29 6.21 -2.74 -11.06
N LEU A 30 5.97 -2.45 -9.78
CA LEU A 30 4.62 -2.25 -9.26
C LEU A 30 3.92 -1.07 -9.94
N ALA A 31 4.62 0.06 -10.11
CA ALA A 31 4.07 1.22 -10.79
C ALA A 31 3.70 0.92 -12.25
N LYS A 32 4.55 0.15 -12.95
CA LYS A 32 4.31 -0.31 -14.32
C LYS A 32 3.05 -1.18 -14.40
N SER A 33 2.88 -2.14 -13.49
CA SER A 33 1.67 -2.98 -13.41
C SER A 33 0.40 -2.16 -13.14
N LEU A 34 0.51 -1.11 -12.33
CA LEU A 34 -0.59 -0.19 -12.01
C LEU A 34 -0.86 0.85 -13.11
N LYS A 35 -0.03 0.93 -14.16
CA LYS A 35 -0.04 2.01 -15.17
C LYS A 35 0.03 3.40 -14.52
N LYS A 36 0.89 3.54 -13.50
CA LYS A 36 1.14 4.78 -12.75
C LYS A 36 2.63 5.14 -12.82
N PRO A 37 3.01 6.42 -12.61
CA PRO A 37 4.42 6.79 -12.45
C PRO A 37 4.99 6.14 -11.17
N GLN A 38 6.30 5.85 -11.14
CA GLN A 38 6.94 5.31 -9.92
C GLN A 38 6.74 6.23 -8.70
N SER A 39 6.62 7.54 -8.92
CA SER A 39 6.31 8.51 -7.86
C SER A 39 4.97 8.28 -7.18
N PHE A 40 4.01 7.60 -7.82
CA PHE A 40 2.79 7.15 -7.17
C PHE A 40 3.12 6.17 -6.03
N VAL A 41 3.98 5.20 -6.31
CA VAL A 41 4.40 4.18 -5.35
C VAL A 41 5.20 4.80 -4.22
N SER A 42 6.25 5.57 -4.53
CA SER A 42 7.07 6.18 -3.48
C SER A 42 6.25 7.09 -2.55
N LYS A 43 5.33 7.90 -3.10
CA LYS A 43 4.52 8.83 -2.31
C LYS A 43 3.55 8.14 -1.35
N TYR A 44 2.94 7.02 -1.75
CA TYR A 44 2.08 6.33 -0.79
C TYR A 44 2.89 5.54 0.24
N GLU A 45 4.05 4.98 -0.15
CA GLU A 45 4.92 4.27 0.79
C GLU A 45 5.50 5.22 1.84
N SER A 46 5.78 6.47 1.48
CA SER A 46 6.20 7.53 2.43
C SER A 46 5.05 8.19 3.19
N CYS A 47 3.80 7.79 2.92
CA CYS A 47 2.58 8.44 3.44
C CYS A 47 2.43 9.93 3.06
N GLU A 48 3.16 10.42 2.05
CA GLU A 48 2.96 11.76 1.46
C GLU A 48 1.63 11.84 0.70
N ARG A 49 1.20 10.73 0.11
CA ARG A 49 -0.10 10.58 -0.56
C ARG A 49 -0.90 9.45 0.08
N ARG A 50 -2.19 9.69 0.31
CA ARG A 50 -3.11 8.64 0.73
C ARG A 50 -3.50 7.74 -0.44
N LEU A 51 -3.51 6.43 -0.22
CA LEU A 51 -4.21 5.48 -1.09
C LEU A 51 -5.69 5.51 -0.75
N ASP A 52 -6.55 5.60 -1.76
CA ASP A 52 -7.95 5.22 -1.58
C ASP A 52 -8.11 3.69 -1.50
N ILE A 53 -9.30 3.24 -1.11
CA ILE A 53 -9.54 1.81 -0.89
C ILE A 53 -9.43 0.97 -2.18
N ILE A 54 -9.77 1.54 -3.33
CA ILE A 54 -9.70 0.85 -4.62
C ILE A 54 -8.23 0.71 -5.05
N GLU A 55 -7.45 1.78 -4.92
CA GLU A 55 -6.01 1.78 -5.15
C GLU A 55 -5.30 0.78 -4.23
N PHE A 56 -5.64 0.76 -2.94
CA PHE A 56 -5.11 -0.22 -1.98
C PHE A 56 -5.37 -1.67 -2.43
N VAL A 57 -6.62 -1.99 -2.78
CA VAL A 57 -6.98 -3.34 -3.24
C VAL A 57 -6.24 -3.71 -4.54
N GLN A 58 -6.11 -2.77 -5.47
CA GLN A 58 -5.35 -2.99 -6.70
C GLN A 58 -3.88 -3.29 -6.41
N VAL A 59 -3.22 -2.45 -5.60
CA VAL A 59 -1.83 -2.63 -5.20
C VAL A 59 -1.62 -4.01 -4.54
N ALA A 60 -2.47 -4.36 -3.59
CA ALA A 60 -2.38 -5.64 -2.89
C ALA A 60 -2.55 -6.84 -3.84
N LYS A 61 -3.49 -6.77 -4.80
CA LYS A 61 -3.67 -7.80 -5.82
C LYS A 61 -2.44 -7.96 -6.72
N PHE A 62 -1.81 -6.86 -7.13
CA PHE A 62 -0.59 -6.92 -7.95
C PHE A 62 0.62 -7.44 -7.18
N ILE A 63 0.69 -7.19 -5.87
CA ILE A 63 1.71 -7.78 -4.99
C ILE A 63 1.43 -9.27 -4.73
N GLY A 64 0.18 -9.72 -4.90
CA GLY A 64 -0.25 -11.09 -4.59
C GLY A 64 -0.54 -11.32 -3.11
N CYS A 65 -0.90 -10.28 -2.35
CA CYS A 65 -1.20 -10.38 -0.92
C CYS A 65 -2.70 -10.34 -0.61
N ASP A 66 -3.08 -10.96 0.51
CA ASP A 66 -4.45 -10.95 1.02
C ASP A 66 -4.76 -9.62 1.73
N TYR A 67 -5.35 -8.69 0.98
CA TYR A 67 -5.77 -7.39 1.48
C TYR A 67 -6.83 -7.48 2.59
N LYS A 68 -7.67 -8.54 2.62
CA LYS A 68 -8.67 -8.72 3.68
C LYS A 68 -7.99 -9.00 5.01
N LYS A 69 -6.98 -9.88 4.99
CA LYS A 69 -6.15 -10.19 6.16
C LYS A 69 -5.32 -8.99 6.63
N MET A 70 -4.92 -8.09 5.73
CA MET A 70 -4.26 -6.84 6.13
C MET A 70 -5.23 -5.91 6.87
N LEU A 71 -6.43 -5.68 6.31
CA LEU A 71 -7.44 -4.83 6.94
C LEU A 71 -7.86 -5.35 8.31
N SER A 72 -8.06 -6.66 8.46
CA SER A 72 -8.46 -7.26 9.74
C SER A 72 -7.39 -7.11 10.82
N LYS A 73 -6.11 -6.93 10.48
CA LYS A 73 -5.04 -6.69 11.46
C LYS A 73 -4.99 -5.27 11.98
N VAL A 74 -5.46 -4.32 11.16
CA VAL A 74 -5.30 -2.88 11.41
C VAL A 74 -6.55 -2.28 12.06
N ILE A 75 -7.72 -2.88 11.83
CA ILE A 75 -9.02 -2.41 12.33
C ILE A 75 -9.47 -3.21 13.59
N ALA A 76 -8.63 -4.12 14.09
CA ALA A 76 -8.92 -4.94 15.27
C ALA A 76 -8.84 -4.15 16.59
#